data_AF-A0A1Q3AET4-F1
#
_entry.id   AF-A0A1Q3AET4-F1
#
_cell.length_a   1.000
_cell.length_b   1.000
_cell.length_c   1.000
_cell.angle_alpha   90.00
_cell.angle_beta   90.00
_cell.angle_gamma   90.00
#
_symmetry.space_group_name_H-M   'P 1'
#
loop_
_entity.id
_entity.type
_entity.pdbx_description
1 polymer ?
#
loop_
_entity_poly.entity_id
_entity_poly.type
_entity_poly.pdbx_seq_one_letter_code
_entity_poly.pdbx_strand_id
1 'polypeptide(L)'
;MTVKSYTEIAEKKKATRDEKFIKDWLIPHEKLPKADVKDVLNWPVESGFLSPHETNITECDLPTISKRIKSKDWTAFEVTSAYCHRASIAHQLVNCLSEVFFEEGLARARELDEIYQETGELVGPFHG
;
A
#
# COMPACT_ATOMS: atom_id res chain seq x y z
N MET A 1 21.97 22.58 26.06
CA MET A 1 21.20 21.65 25.20
C MET A 1 20.73 22.45 24.00
N THR A 2 21.29 22.22 22.82
CA THR A 2 20.85 22.90 21.59
C THR A 2 19.47 22.38 21.23
N VAL A 3 18.45 23.24 21.33
CA VAL A 3 17.08 22.91 20.96
C VAL A 3 17.05 22.76 19.44
N LYS A 4 16.69 21.58 18.94
CA LYS A 4 16.56 21.32 17.50
C LYS A 4 15.44 22.18 16.93
N SER A 5 15.64 22.69 15.72
CA SER A 5 14.58 23.40 15.00
C SER A 5 13.45 22.43 14.63
N TYR A 6 12.20 22.92 14.59
CA TYR A 6 11.06 22.10 14.14
C TYR A 6 11.25 21.60 12.70
N THR A 7 11.97 22.36 11.86
CA THR A 7 12.30 21.98 10.49
C THR A 7 13.17 20.73 10.44
N GLU A 8 14.22 20.67 11.27
CA GLU A 8 15.13 19.52 11.37
C GLU A 8 14.40 18.27 11.88
N ILE A 9 13.47 18.45 12.83
CA ILE A 9 12.64 17.36 13.35
C ILE A 9 11.72 16.82 12.24
N ALA A 10 11.07 17.70 11.48
CA ALA A 10 10.18 17.34 10.39
C ALA A 10 10.94 16.64 9.25
N GLU A 11 12.12 17.13 8.87
CA GLU A 11 12.97 16.50 7.85
C GLU A 11 13.42 15.12 8.27
N LYS A 12 13.89 14.97 9.51
CA LYS A 12 14.26 13.65 10.05
C LYS A 12 13.07 12.68 9.99
N LYS A 13 11.87 13.14 10.36
CA LYS A 13 10.68 12.29 10.36
C LYS A 13 10.27 11.86 8.95
N LYS A 14 10.30 12.79 7.99
CA LYS A 14 10.05 12.48 6.56
C LYS A 14 11.05 11.45 6.05
N ALA A 15 12.35 11.63 6.31
CA ALA A 15 13.39 10.69 5.91
C ALA A 15 13.13 9.27 6.48
N THR A 16 12.85 9.16 7.78
CA THR A 16 12.53 7.87 8.41
C THR A 16 11.28 7.21 7.85
N ARG A 17 10.26 8.00 7.44
CA ARG A 17 9.08 7.46 6.75
C ARG A 17 9.44 6.97 5.35
N ASP A 18 10.17 7.79 4.60
CA ASP A 18 10.53 7.52 3.20
C ASP A 18 11.44 6.28 3.07
N GLU A 19 12.28 6.02 4.09
CA GLU A 19 13.09 4.80 4.22
C GLU A 19 12.27 3.50 4.31
N LYS A 20 11.02 3.57 4.77
CA LYS A 20 10.15 2.39 4.93
C LYS A 20 9.38 2.00 3.67
N PHE A 21 9.44 2.80 2.61
CA PHE A 21 8.83 2.42 1.34
C PHE A 21 9.66 1.34 0.64
N ILE A 22 8.97 0.44 -0.05
CA ILE A 22 9.61 -0.53 -0.93
C ILE A 22 10.06 0.20 -2.20
N LYS A 23 11.37 0.22 -2.45
CA LYS A 23 11.98 1.01 -3.53
C LYS A 23 11.46 0.64 -4.92
N ASP A 24 11.14 -0.63 -5.12
CA ASP A 24 10.64 -1.14 -6.40
C ASP A 24 9.23 -0.63 -6.73
N TRP A 25 8.48 -0.19 -5.72
CA TRP A 25 7.14 0.40 -5.87
C TRP A 25 7.18 1.92 -6.09
N LEU A 26 8.36 2.54 -6.01
CA LEU A 26 8.50 3.97 -6.21
C LEU A 26 8.67 4.30 -7.69
N ILE A 27 7.81 5.19 -8.18
CA ILE A 27 7.85 5.68 -9.55
C ILE A 27 9.00 6.68 -9.70
N PRO A 28 9.83 6.57 -10.75
CA PRO A 28 10.84 7.57 -11.06
C PRO A 28 10.21 8.96 -11.25
N HIS A 29 10.84 10.00 -10.70
CA HIS A 29 10.31 11.36 -10.72
C HIS A 29 9.98 11.87 -12.14
N GLU A 30 10.74 11.43 -13.15
CA GLU A 30 10.54 11.78 -14.56
C GLU A 30 9.20 11.29 -15.14
N LYS A 31 8.64 10.22 -14.56
CA LYS A 31 7.38 9.61 -15.01
C LYS A 31 6.17 10.07 -14.20
N LEU A 32 6.39 10.81 -13.11
CA LEU A 32 5.30 11.41 -12.33
C LEU A 32 4.61 12.51 -13.15
N PRO A 33 3.31 12.76 -12.88
CA PRO A 33 2.62 13.85 -13.53
C PRO A 33 3.31 15.18 -13.21
N LYS A 34 3.29 16.09 -14.19
CA LYS A 34 3.83 17.43 -14.03
C LYS A 34 3.03 18.21 -12.98
N ALA A 35 3.66 19.21 -12.38
CA ALA A 35 3.08 20.02 -11.31
C ALA A 35 1.83 20.83 -11.70
N ASP A 36 1.52 20.97 -12.99
CA ASP A 36 0.30 21.61 -13.50
C ASP A 36 -0.93 20.69 -13.46
N VAL A 37 -0.73 19.37 -13.35
CA VAL A 37 -1.82 18.39 -13.23
C VAL A 37 -2.38 18.44 -11.80
N LYS A 38 -3.63 18.92 -11.66
CA LYS A 38 -4.30 19.06 -10.37
C LYS A 38 -5.06 17.82 -9.92
N ASP A 39 -5.53 17.03 -10.89
CA ASP A 39 -6.29 15.81 -10.63
C ASP A 39 -5.44 14.60 -11.01
N VAL A 40 -5.21 13.75 -10.02
CA VAL A 40 -4.39 12.53 -10.12
C VAL A 40 -5.18 11.31 -9.65
N LEU A 41 -6.50 11.41 -9.55
CA LEU A 41 -7.35 10.36 -8.97
C LEU A 41 -7.30 9.06 -9.79
N ASN A 42 -7.41 9.16 -11.12
CA ASN A 42 -7.36 8.01 -12.03
C ASN A 42 -5.93 7.64 -12.45
N TRP A 43 -4.94 8.47 -12.10
CA TRP A 43 -3.57 8.31 -12.55
C TRP A 43 -2.94 6.97 -12.15
N PRO A 44 -3.10 6.45 -10.91
CA PRO A 44 -2.54 5.15 -10.54
C PRO A 44 -3.01 4.00 -11.45
N VAL A 45 -4.25 4.08 -11.97
CA VAL A 45 -4.84 3.07 -12.86
C VAL A 45 -4.35 3.25 -14.29
N GLU A 46 -4.29 4.48 -14.79
CA GLU A 46 -3.93 4.79 -16.17
C GLU A 46 -2.42 4.73 -16.44
N SER A 47 -1.60 4.93 -15.41
CA SER A 47 -0.14 5.03 -15.52
C SER A 47 0.58 3.73 -15.92
N GLY A 48 -0.07 2.58 -15.75
CA GLY A 48 0.51 1.27 -16.06
C GLY A 48 1.56 0.77 -15.06
N PHE A 49 1.72 1.43 -13.90
CA PHE A 49 2.61 0.96 -12.83
C PHE A 49 2.00 -0.10 -11.93
N LEU A 50 0.65 -0.15 -11.86
CA LEU A 50 -0.06 -1.26 -11.23
C LEU A 50 -0.30 -2.35 -12.25
N SER A 51 -0.09 -3.61 -11.84
CA SER A 51 -0.50 -4.74 -12.65
C SER A 51 -2.04 -4.80 -12.75
N PRO A 52 -2.59 -5.41 -13.82
CA PRO A 52 -4.04 -5.57 -13.95
C PRO A 52 -4.69 -6.27 -12.75
N HIS A 53 -3.95 -7.16 -12.09
CA HIS A 53 -4.41 -7.85 -10.89
C HIS A 53 -4.48 -6.92 -9.67
N GLU A 54 -3.45 -6.09 -9.44
CA GLU A 54 -3.47 -5.10 -8.35
C GLU A 54 -4.54 -4.03 -8.57
N THR A 55 -4.72 -3.57 -9.82
CA THR A 55 -5.83 -2.67 -10.17
C THR A 55 -7.16 -3.33 -9.86
N ASN A 56 -7.37 -4.57 -10.27
CA ASN A 56 -8.62 -5.29 -10.00
C ASN A 56 -8.90 -5.44 -8.50
N ILE A 57 -7.89 -5.77 -7.69
CA ILE A 57 -8.03 -5.82 -6.23
C ILE A 57 -8.42 -4.46 -5.66
N THR A 58 -7.68 -3.42 -6.02
CA THR A 58 -7.82 -2.10 -5.38
C THR A 58 -9.03 -1.28 -5.85
N GLU A 59 -9.66 -1.67 -6.97
CA GLU A 59 -10.92 -1.12 -7.45
C GLU A 59 -12.16 -1.90 -6.96
N CYS A 60 -11.98 -3.06 -6.31
CA CYS A 60 -13.09 -3.82 -5.72
C CYS A 60 -13.58 -3.21 -4.40
N ASP A 61 -14.85 -3.47 -4.08
CA ASP A 61 -15.42 -3.14 -2.79
C ASP A 61 -15.07 -4.20 -1.72
N LEU A 62 -15.15 -3.79 -0.45
CA LEU A 62 -14.80 -4.65 0.68
C LEU A 62 -15.59 -5.99 0.72
N PRO A 63 -16.90 -6.03 0.45
CA PRO A 63 -17.64 -7.29 0.38
C PRO A 63 -17.09 -8.25 -0.68
N THR A 64 -16.71 -7.74 -1.86
CA THR A 64 -16.10 -8.57 -2.91
C THR A 64 -14.73 -9.07 -2.50
N ILE A 65 -13.89 -8.22 -1.93
CA ILE A 65 -12.56 -8.62 -1.41
C ILE A 65 -12.71 -9.73 -0.37
N SER A 66 -13.58 -9.54 0.64
CA SER A 66 -13.83 -10.53 1.69
C SER A 66 -14.32 -11.87 1.11
N LYS A 67 -15.19 -11.82 0.09
CA LYS A 67 -15.68 -13.01 -0.59
C LYS A 67 -14.57 -13.74 -1.35
N ARG A 68 -13.69 -13.01 -2.05
CA ARG A 68 -12.56 -13.58 -2.81
C ARG A 68 -11.52 -14.23 -1.91
N ILE A 69 -11.22 -13.62 -0.77
CA ILE A 69 -10.37 -14.22 0.26
C ILE A 69 -11.03 -15.51 0.80
N LYS A 70 -12.32 -15.45 1.16
CA LYS A 70 -13.11 -16.62 1.62
C LYS A 70 -13.17 -17.78 0.61
N SER A 71 -13.12 -17.49 -0.68
CA SER A 71 -13.13 -18.53 -1.72
C SER A 71 -11.74 -19.02 -2.10
N LYS A 72 -10.67 -18.51 -1.48
CA LYS A 72 -9.26 -18.75 -1.85
C LYS A 72 -8.93 -18.29 -3.27
N ASP A 73 -9.73 -17.39 -3.84
CA ASP A 73 -9.41 -16.78 -5.13
C ASP A 73 -8.25 -15.80 -5.00
N TRP A 74 -8.19 -15.09 -3.86
CA TRP A 74 -7.12 -14.17 -3.47
C TRP A 74 -6.61 -14.52 -2.09
N THR A 75 -5.35 -14.20 -1.83
CA THR A 75 -4.75 -14.28 -0.50
C THR A 75 -4.78 -12.93 0.22
N ALA A 76 -4.74 -12.95 1.56
CA ALA A 76 -4.59 -11.73 2.36
C ALA A 76 -3.31 -10.98 1.98
N PHE A 77 -2.24 -11.72 1.66
CA PHE A 77 -0.96 -11.17 1.21
C PHE A 77 -1.10 -10.43 -0.13
N GLU A 78 -1.77 -11.03 -1.13
CA GLU A 78 -1.99 -10.40 -2.44
C GLU A 78 -2.77 -9.09 -2.29
N VAL A 79 -3.84 -9.12 -1.49
CA VAL A 79 -4.67 -7.94 -1.24
C VAL A 79 -3.87 -6.84 -0.55
N THR A 80 -3.17 -7.18 0.53
CA THR A 80 -2.34 -6.22 1.28
C THR A 80 -1.24 -5.64 0.39
N SER A 81 -0.55 -6.48 -0.37
CA SER A 81 0.51 -6.06 -1.30
C SER A 81 0.00 -5.07 -2.34
N ALA A 82 -1.16 -5.36 -2.96
CA ALA A 82 -1.75 -4.46 -3.95
C ALA A 82 -2.09 -3.08 -3.37
N TYR A 83 -2.65 -3.03 -2.16
CA TYR A 83 -2.92 -1.76 -1.48
C TYR A 83 -1.64 -1.03 -1.07
N CYS A 84 -0.61 -1.72 -0.58
CA CYS A 84 0.66 -1.08 -0.21
C CYS A 84 1.38 -0.51 -1.44
N HIS A 85 1.36 -1.21 -2.58
CA HIS A 85 1.92 -0.70 -3.83
C HIS A 85 1.15 0.54 -4.31
N ARG A 86 -0.19 0.48 -4.40
CA ARG A 86 -1.01 1.64 -4.77
C ARG A 86 -0.86 2.81 -3.79
N ALA A 87 -0.71 2.53 -2.50
CA ALA A 87 -0.47 3.55 -1.48
C ALA A 87 0.90 4.23 -1.66
N SER A 88 1.93 3.49 -2.09
CA SER A 88 3.24 4.05 -2.44
C SER A 88 3.12 5.06 -3.58
N ILE A 89 2.40 4.69 -4.64
CA ILE A 89 2.12 5.56 -5.79
C ILE A 89 1.33 6.80 -5.34
N ALA A 90 0.22 6.60 -4.64
CA ALA A 90 -0.61 7.70 -4.14
C ALA A 90 0.19 8.64 -3.24
N HIS A 91 1.08 8.10 -2.42
CA HIS A 91 1.94 8.90 -1.58
C HIS A 91 2.87 9.83 -2.37
N GLN A 92 3.46 9.36 -3.47
CA GLN A 92 4.28 10.19 -4.34
C GLN A 92 3.48 11.31 -5.02
N LEU A 93 2.18 11.08 -5.27
CA LEU A 93 1.31 12.03 -5.94
C LEU A 93 0.77 13.12 -4.98
N VAL A 94 0.35 12.72 -3.78
CA VAL A 94 -0.39 13.61 -2.86
C VAL A 94 0.16 13.67 -1.42
N ASN A 95 1.26 12.97 -1.12
CA ASN A 95 1.92 12.95 0.20
C ASN A 95 0.95 12.59 1.36
N CYS A 96 0.08 11.59 1.15
CA CYS A 96 -1.03 11.27 2.07
C CYS A 96 -0.65 10.41 3.30
N LEU A 97 0.58 9.90 3.40
CA LEU A 97 1.00 8.96 4.45
C LEU A 97 1.94 9.66 5.43
N SER A 98 1.64 9.59 6.72
CA SER A 98 2.52 10.04 7.80
C SER A 98 3.46 8.93 8.27
N GLU A 99 2.96 7.69 8.32
CA GLU A 99 3.67 6.49 8.70
C GLU A 99 3.45 5.39 7.68
N VAL A 100 4.42 4.50 7.54
CA VAL A 100 4.38 3.34 6.67
C VAL A 100 4.74 2.11 7.50
N PHE A 101 3.91 1.06 7.38
CA PHE A 101 4.05 -0.21 8.08
C PHE A 101 3.90 -1.39 7.10
N PHE A 102 4.47 -1.27 5.90
CA PHE A 102 4.28 -2.26 4.84
C PHE A 102 4.89 -3.60 5.21
N GLU A 103 6.08 -3.62 5.83
CA GLU A 103 6.72 -4.87 6.24
C GLU A 103 5.88 -5.60 7.29
N GLU A 104 5.43 -4.91 8.34
CA GLU A 104 4.60 -5.51 9.38
C GLU A 104 3.24 -5.95 8.83
N GLY A 105 2.62 -5.13 7.97
CA GLY A 105 1.35 -5.46 7.33
C GLY A 105 1.45 -6.70 6.44
N LEU A 106 2.49 -6.78 5.61
CA LEU A 106 2.75 -7.94 4.74
C LEU A 106 3.09 -9.19 5.55
N ALA A 107 3.85 -9.07 6.63
CA ALA A 107 4.14 -10.18 7.53
C ALA A 107 2.85 -10.74 8.16
N ARG A 108 1.99 -9.85 8.68
CA ARG A 108 0.70 -10.24 9.24
C ARG A 108 -0.21 -10.90 8.20
N ALA A 109 -0.22 -10.39 6.98
CA ALA A 109 -1.01 -10.97 5.91
C ALA A 109 -0.57 -12.41 5.56
N ARG A 110 0.75 -12.69 5.57
CA ARG A 110 1.27 -14.05 5.39
C ARG A 110 0.83 -14.99 6.52
N GLU A 111 0.91 -14.54 7.77
CA GLU A 111 0.44 -15.35 8.91
C GLU A 111 -1.05 -15.71 8.78
N LEU A 112 -1.88 -14.76 8.33
CA LEU A 112 -3.30 -15.01 8.09
C LEU A 112 -3.51 -16.07 7.00
N ASP A 113 -2.78 -15.96 5.89
CA ASP A 113 -2.84 -16.95 4.81
C ASP A 113 -2.39 -18.34 5.28
N GLU A 114 -1.31 -18.42 6.06
CA GLU A 114 -0.81 -19.68 6.65
C GLU A 114 -1.86 -20.33 7.56
N ILE A 115 -2.45 -19.56 8.49
CA ILE A 115 -3.52 -20.05 9.37
C ILE A 115 -4.69 -20.58 8.52
N TYR A 116 -5.09 -19.85 7.48
CA TYR A 116 -6.22 -20.26 6.65
C TYR A 116 -5.92 -21.50 5.79
N GLN A 117 -4.67 -21.66 5.35
CA GLN A 117 -4.23 -22.86 4.65
C GLN A 117 -4.21 -24.08 5.57
N GLU A 118 -3.69 -23.94 6.79
CA GLU A 118 -3.55 -25.05 7.75
C GLU A 118 -4.89 -25.47 8.36
N THR A 119 -5.72 -24.51 8.77
CA THR A 119 -6.95 -24.79 9.52
C THR A 119 -8.18 -24.89 8.61
N GLY A 120 -8.14 -24.27 7.43
CA GLY A 120 -9.32 -24.09 6.58
C GLY A 120 -10.33 -23.07 7.13
N GLU A 121 -10.02 -22.40 8.24
CA GLU A 121 -10.89 -21.43 8.90
C GLU A 121 -10.27 -20.02 8.85
N LEU A 122 -11.12 -19.01 8.71
CA LEU A 122 -10.68 -17.62 8.79
C LEU A 122 -10.54 -17.20 10.25
N VAL A 123 -9.47 -16.46 10.56
CA VAL A 123 -9.24 -15.87 11.89
C VAL A 123 -10.38 -14.94 12.36
N GLY A 124 -11.13 -14.34 11.45
CA GLY A 124 -12.25 -13.47 11.81
C GLY A 124 -13.00 -12.85 10.61
N PRO A 125 -13.99 -11.97 10.87
CA PRO A 125 -14.80 -11.35 9.81
C PRO A 125 -13.99 -10.42 8.90
N PHE A 126 -12.88 -9.88 9.39
CA PHE A 126 -11.92 -9.03 8.66
C PHE A 126 -10.58 -9.76 8.47
N HIS A 127 -10.63 -11.03 8.05
CA HIS A 127 -9.43 -11.75 7.64
C HIS A 127 -8.93 -11.17 6.32
N GLY A 128 -7.73 -10.60 6.33
CA GLY A 128 -7.20 -9.71 5.28
C GLY A 128 -6.91 -8.35 5.89
#